data_AF-A0AA37IVX8-F1
#
_entry.id   AF-A0AA37IVX8-F1
#
_cell.length_a   1.000
_cell.length_b   1.000
_cell.length_c   1.000
_cell.angle_alpha   90.00
_cell.angle_beta   90.00
_cell.angle_gamma   90.00
#
_symmetry.space_group_name_H-M   'P 1'
#
loop_
_entity.id
_entity.type
_entity.pdbx_description
1 polymer ?
#
loop_
_entity_poly.entity_id
_entity_poly.type
_entity_poly.pdbx_seq_one_letter_code
_entity_poly.pdbx_strand_id
1 'polypeptide(L)'
;MSEEAKQIGCVLRIFGAPQMAVQQAVAGFPAGWNLCRVRCMSRGGETLVALTAEDKAGLTRAEQSLRTCFPGDLYAQGDTDLAACTVRTLEQHKQLLVCADAAAGALVEPRLEAIAAAEKIFDFGSESYTHPQRGPRIRELAEKIAAKTEGGPVHQAAARLRAACRVAEADLAAACVEKEGGALLLVGGRKNGYWLRAVWESENPGLWLLDMIRRAAAGLPQAQGTRWVKYGADLPEELSHLPQRPVDAPEQGEKTPAPAASEETPAEGDKPSEPSKEAPNPEAWVPERNEPLPRPDPAPAAVEPPKKGSGRKWLGRLLVLLLLVVMAALGAAWYYTGGDLTALPELLGIKEFSLSGASLMEIFFIR
;
A
#
# COMPACT_ATOMS: atom_id res chain seq x y z
N MET A 1 -51.61 5.07 13.00
CA MET A 1 -50.34 5.54 12.40
C MET A 1 -49.31 4.48 12.72
N SER A 2 -48.66 3.87 11.73
CA SER A 2 -47.56 2.96 12.02
C SER A 2 -46.36 3.78 12.48
N GLU A 3 -45.88 3.48 13.67
CA GLU A 3 -44.63 4.02 14.19
C GLU A 3 -43.50 3.47 13.31
N GLU A 4 -42.85 4.31 12.51
CA GLU A 4 -41.68 3.89 11.72
C GLU A 4 -40.56 3.55 12.70
N ALA A 5 -40.42 2.24 12.96
CA ALA A 5 -39.35 1.71 13.80
C ALA A 5 -38.01 2.25 13.29
N LYS A 6 -37.26 2.89 14.19
CA LYS A 6 -36.05 3.66 13.85
C LYS A 6 -34.90 2.74 13.43
N GLN A 7 -34.94 2.28 12.19
CA GLN A 7 -33.90 1.46 11.58
C GLN A 7 -32.56 2.21 11.60
N ILE A 8 -31.50 1.50 11.98
CA ILE A 8 -30.13 1.98 11.88
C ILE A 8 -29.42 1.25 10.74
N GLY A 9 -28.45 1.91 10.12
CA GLY A 9 -27.74 1.32 8.98
C GLY A 9 -26.24 1.62 8.97
N CYS A 10 -25.52 0.81 8.21
CA CYS A 10 -24.12 1.03 7.89
C CYS A 10 -23.80 0.55 6.47
N VAL A 11 -22.71 1.05 5.91
CA VAL A 11 -22.13 0.55 4.66
C VAL A 11 -20.77 -0.04 5.01
N LEU A 12 -20.53 -1.29 4.63
CA LEU A 12 -19.24 -1.98 4.79
C LEU A 12 -18.54 -2.01 3.43
N ARG A 13 -17.24 -1.71 3.41
CA ARG A 13 -16.45 -1.57 2.17
C ARG A 13 -15.45 -2.70 2.03
N ILE A 14 -15.63 -3.52 1.00
CA ILE A 14 -14.83 -4.71 0.73
C ILE A 14 -14.10 -4.50 -0.60
N PHE A 15 -12.77 -4.62 -0.62
CA PHE A 15 -11.96 -4.47 -1.84
C PHE A 15 -11.19 -5.75 -2.16
N GLY A 16 -11.23 -6.20 -3.42
CA GLY A 16 -10.47 -7.35 -3.91
C GLY A 16 -11.07 -8.74 -3.64
N ALA A 17 -12.22 -8.82 -2.97
CA ALA A 17 -13.00 -10.05 -2.86
C ALA A 17 -13.93 -10.23 -4.08
N PRO A 18 -14.12 -11.46 -4.61
CA PRO A 18 -15.07 -11.71 -5.68
C PRO A 18 -16.51 -11.37 -5.28
N GLN A 19 -17.24 -10.62 -6.10
CA GLN A 19 -18.63 -10.20 -5.84
C GLN A 19 -19.54 -11.37 -5.42
N MET A 20 -19.45 -12.51 -6.13
CA MET A 20 -20.25 -13.70 -5.81
C MET A 20 -19.98 -14.25 -4.41
N ALA A 21 -18.72 -14.22 -3.95
CA ALA A 21 -18.36 -14.68 -2.60
C ALA A 21 -18.95 -13.74 -1.53
N VAL A 22 -18.90 -12.42 -1.75
CA VAL A 22 -19.52 -11.44 -0.85
C VAL A 22 -21.04 -11.62 -0.81
N GLN A 23 -21.70 -11.80 -1.95
CA GLN A 23 -23.13 -12.06 -2.04
C GLN A 23 -23.54 -13.37 -1.32
N GLN A 24 -22.75 -14.45 -1.46
CA GLN A 24 -22.98 -15.71 -0.76
C GLN A 24 -22.82 -15.57 0.76
N ALA A 25 -21.77 -14.89 1.23
CA ALA A 25 -21.55 -14.65 2.66
C ALA A 25 -22.70 -13.84 3.29
N VAL A 26 -23.19 -12.82 2.57
CA VAL A 26 -24.34 -12.00 2.96
C VAL A 26 -25.65 -12.80 2.95
N ALA A 27 -25.88 -13.65 1.95
CA ALA A 27 -27.08 -14.49 1.87
C ALA A 27 -27.12 -15.55 3.00
N GLY A 28 -25.96 -15.90 3.56
CA GLY A 28 -25.83 -16.81 4.70
C GLY A 28 -26.10 -16.19 6.08
N PHE A 29 -26.47 -14.90 6.17
CA PHE A 29 -26.74 -14.26 7.46
C PHE A 29 -27.97 -14.85 8.16
N PRO A 30 -27.86 -15.29 9.43
CA PRO A 30 -28.98 -15.80 10.20
C PRO A 30 -30.12 -14.79 10.37
N ALA A 31 -31.37 -15.26 10.22
CA ALA A 31 -32.58 -14.45 10.43
C ALA A 31 -32.65 -13.84 11.84
N GLY A 32 -32.09 -14.52 12.86
CA GLY A 32 -32.02 -14.02 14.24
C GLY A 32 -31.03 -12.86 14.48
N TRP A 33 -30.51 -12.22 13.43
CA TRP A 33 -29.69 -11.01 13.53
C TRP A 33 -30.47 -9.71 13.31
N ASN A 34 -31.80 -9.74 13.17
CA ASN A 34 -32.68 -8.56 13.10
C ASN A 34 -32.29 -7.57 11.98
N LEU A 35 -31.78 -8.10 10.85
CA LEU A 35 -31.41 -7.31 9.68
C LEU A 35 -32.66 -7.07 8.81
N CYS A 36 -33.08 -5.81 8.68
CA CYS A 36 -34.25 -5.43 7.87
C CYS A 36 -33.96 -5.43 6.37
N ARG A 37 -32.71 -5.16 5.98
CA ARG A 37 -32.28 -5.07 4.57
C ARG A 37 -30.79 -5.31 4.47
N VAL A 38 -30.39 -6.07 3.45
CA VAL A 38 -29.00 -6.11 2.97
C VAL A 38 -28.99 -5.88 1.46
N ARG A 39 -28.03 -5.08 0.98
CA ARG A 39 -27.78 -4.86 -0.45
C ARG A 39 -26.28 -4.88 -0.73
N CYS A 40 -25.87 -5.61 -1.76
CA CYS A 40 -24.50 -5.57 -2.28
C CYS A 40 -24.47 -4.77 -3.58
N MET A 41 -23.50 -3.88 -3.74
CA MET A 41 -23.23 -3.13 -4.96
C MET A 41 -21.74 -3.19 -5.28
N SER A 42 -21.37 -3.54 -6.51
CA SER A 42 -19.96 -3.73 -6.90
C SER A 42 -19.59 -2.82 -8.08
N ARG A 43 -18.35 -2.30 -8.07
CA ARG A 43 -17.77 -1.49 -9.14
C ARG A 43 -16.26 -1.71 -9.18
N GLY A 44 -15.76 -2.29 -10.27
CA GLY A 44 -14.34 -2.69 -10.38
C GLY A 44 -13.97 -3.65 -9.24
N GLY A 45 -12.86 -3.38 -8.56
CA GLY A 45 -12.41 -4.17 -7.41
C GLY A 45 -13.17 -3.94 -6.09
N GLU A 46 -14.08 -2.97 -6.00
CA GLU A 46 -14.81 -2.66 -4.76
C GLU A 46 -16.23 -3.25 -4.73
N THR A 47 -16.63 -3.81 -3.59
CA THR A 47 -18.00 -4.18 -3.26
C THR A 47 -18.43 -3.52 -1.94
N LEU A 48 -19.53 -2.78 -1.99
CA LEU A 48 -20.20 -2.18 -0.85
C LEU A 48 -21.34 -3.07 -0.37
N VAL A 49 -21.40 -3.34 0.93
CA VAL A 49 -22.52 -4.04 1.57
C VAL A 49 -23.25 -3.05 2.47
N ALA A 50 -24.41 -2.60 2.01
CA ALA A 50 -25.31 -1.73 2.78
C ALA A 50 -26.24 -2.60 3.65
N LEU A 51 -26.18 -2.39 4.95
CA LEU A 51 -26.95 -3.10 5.98
C LEU A 51 -27.90 -2.13 6.67
N THR A 52 -29.12 -2.57 6.97
CA THR A 52 -30.00 -1.92 7.96
C THR A 52 -30.54 -2.97 8.93
N ALA A 53 -30.69 -2.59 10.20
CA ALA A 53 -31.17 -3.45 11.27
C ALA A 53 -32.06 -2.69 12.25
N GLU A 54 -32.82 -3.44 13.04
CA GLU A 54 -33.61 -2.91 14.15
C GLU A 54 -32.72 -2.55 15.35
N ASP A 55 -31.60 -3.26 15.51
CA ASP A 55 -30.66 -3.06 16.62
C ASP A 55 -29.18 -3.07 16.19
N LYS A 56 -28.32 -2.52 17.06
CA LYS A 56 -26.87 -2.40 16.78
C LYS A 56 -26.13 -3.74 16.87
N ALA A 57 -26.65 -4.72 17.61
CA ALA A 57 -26.04 -6.03 17.72
C ALA A 57 -26.13 -6.80 16.39
N GLY A 58 -27.23 -6.67 15.65
CA GLY A 58 -27.38 -7.17 14.29
C GLY A 58 -26.30 -6.69 13.33
N LEU A 59 -26.11 -5.36 13.23
CA LEU A 59 -25.05 -4.76 12.42
C LEU A 59 -23.65 -5.23 12.87
N THR A 60 -23.39 -5.26 14.18
CA THR A 60 -22.08 -5.68 14.73
C THR A 60 -21.79 -7.16 14.42
N ARG A 61 -22.79 -8.05 14.48
CA ARG A 61 -22.64 -9.47 14.10
C ARG A 61 -22.38 -9.63 12.61
N ALA A 62 -23.11 -8.92 11.76
CA ALA A 62 -22.94 -8.93 10.31
C ALA A 62 -21.54 -8.42 9.90
N GLU A 63 -21.07 -7.33 10.51
CA GLU A 63 -19.72 -6.83 10.34
C GLU A 63 -18.67 -7.85 10.79
N GLN A 64 -18.80 -8.41 12.00
CA GLN A 64 -17.84 -9.40 12.52
C GLN A 64 -17.82 -10.68 11.67
N SER A 65 -18.97 -11.09 11.12
CA SER A 65 -19.07 -12.22 10.18
C SER A 65 -18.29 -11.92 8.90
N LEU A 66 -18.49 -10.75 8.29
CA LEU A 66 -17.74 -10.34 7.10
C LEU A 66 -16.24 -10.14 7.38
N ARG A 67 -15.85 -9.62 8.56
CA ARG A 67 -14.43 -9.57 8.99
C ARG A 67 -13.81 -10.96 9.10
N THR A 68 -14.59 -11.97 9.46
CA THR A 68 -14.14 -13.37 9.56
C THR A 68 -14.02 -14.02 8.19
N CYS A 69 -14.97 -13.78 7.29
CA CYS A 69 -14.93 -14.28 5.91
C CYS A 69 -13.88 -13.58 5.03
N PHE A 70 -13.66 -12.28 5.26
CA PHE A 70 -12.88 -11.39 4.40
C PHE A 70 -11.86 -10.56 5.21
N PRO A 71 -10.94 -11.20 5.96
CA PRO A 71 -10.08 -10.53 6.93
C PRO A 71 -9.10 -9.53 6.29
N GLY A 72 -8.72 -9.76 5.04
CA GLY A 72 -7.93 -8.81 4.26
C GLY A 72 -8.78 -7.78 3.51
N ASP A 73 -9.98 -8.14 3.08
CA ASP A 73 -10.73 -7.40 2.04
C ASP A 73 -11.70 -6.36 2.63
N LEU A 74 -12.31 -6.62 3.80
CA LEU A 74 -13.13 -5.64 4.50
C LEU A 74 -12.24 -4.57 5.16
N TYR A 75 -12.08 -3.43 4.48
CA TYR A 75 -11.11 -2.40 4.86
C TYR A 75 -11.72 -1.23 5.65
N ALA A 76 -13.00 -0.91 5.44
CA ALA A 76 -13.64 0.27 6.04
C ALA A 76 -15.16 0.14 6.22
N GLN A 77 -15.72 1.11 6.93
CA GLN A 77 -17.16 1.35 7.10
C GLN A 77 -17.48 2.82 6.74
N GLY A 78 -18.65 3.04 6.16
CA GLY A 78 -19.16 4.35 5.77
C GLY A 78 -18.36 4.98 4.63
N ASP A 79 -18.02 6.25 4.79
CA ASP A 79 -17.43 7.09 3.74
C ASP A 79 -15.88 7.10 3.75
N THR A 80 -15.24 6.29 4.60
CA THR A 80 -13.77 6.16 4.58
C THR A 80 -13.35 5.40 3.32
N ASP A 81 -12.73 6.11 2.39
CA ASP A 81 -12.16 5.52 1.17
C ASP A 81 -10.88 4.71 1.44
N LEU A 82 -10.42 4.02 0.39
CA LEU A 82 -9.25 3.14 0.44
C LEU A 82 -7.95 3.92 0.67
N ALA A 83 -7.80 5.13 0.15
CA ALA A 83 -6.59 5.93 0.30
C ALA A 83 -6.42 6.42 1.75
N ALA A 84 -7.48 6.96 2.35
CA ALA A 84 -7.55 7.33 3.75
C ALA A 84 -7.33 6.12 4.68
N CYS A 85 -7.83 4.94 4.30
CA CYS A 85 -7.53 3.70 5.00
C CYS A 85 -6.04 3.34 4.92
N THR A 86 -5.43 3.35 3.73
CA THR A 86 -4.00 3.04 3.53
C THR A 86 -3.08 3.97 4.31
N VAL A 87 -3.33 5.29 4.29
CA VAL A 87 -2.55 6.27 5.07
C VAL A 87 -2.66 5.97 6.57
N ARG A 88 -3.88 5.75 7.06
CA ARG A 88 -4.13 5.41 8.48
C ARG A 88 -3.41 4.12 8.89
N THR A 89 -3.40 3.10 8.04
CA THR A 89 -2.67 1.85 8.31
C THR A 89 -1.15 2.08 8.36
N LEU A 90 -0.59 2.86 7.42
CA LEU A 90 0.85 3.19 7.43
C LEU A 90 1.24 4.01 8.67
N GLU A 91 0.42 5.00 9.08
CA GLU A 91 0.64 5.74 10.34
C GLU A 91 0.57 4.83 11.57
N GLN A 92 -0.45 3.95 11.66
CA GLN A 92 -0.62 3.02 12.78
C GLN A 92 0.57 2.06 12.94
N HIS A 93 1.09 1.55 11.82
CA HIS A 93 2.25 0.65 11.80
C HIS A 93 3.60 1.39 11.78
N LYS A 94 3.59 2.73 11.70
CA LYS A 94 4.77 3.61 11.62
C LYS A 94 5.72 3.26 10.47
N GLN A 95 5.15 2.99 9.29
CA GLN A 95 5.89 2.57 8.12
C GLN A 95 6.00 3.67 7.08
N LEU A 96 7.20 3.87 6.55
CA LEU A 96 7.44 4.74 5.39
C LEU A 96 7.21 3.95 4.09
N LEU A 97 6.36 4.49 3.23
CA LEU A 97 6.16 4.09 1.84
C LEU A 97 6.97 5.01 0.92
N VAL A 98 7.57 4.45 -0.13
CA VAL A 98 8.14 5.23 -1.25
C VAL A 98 7.74 4.63 -2.61
N CYS A 99 7.74 5.44 -3.66
CA CYS A 99 7.61 4.95 -5.02
C CYS A 99 8.99 4.70 -5.66
N ALA A 100 9.13 3.59 -6.39
CA ALA A 100 10.38 3.20 -7.04
C ALA A 100 10.54 3.76 -8.46
N ASP A 101 9.42 4.16 -9.07
CA ASP A 101 9.32 4.74 -10.41
C ASP A 101 8.10 5.66 -10.51
N ALA A 102 8.11 6.52 -11.54
CA ALA A 102 7.08 7.52 -11.80
C ALA A 102 5.71 6.91 -12.11
N ALA A 103 5.67 5.71 -12.70
CA ALA A 103 4.42 5.01 -12.96
C ALA A 103 3.71 4.61 -11.66
N ALA A 104 4.44 4.12 -10.65
CA ALA A 104 3.86 3.88 -9.33
C ALA A 104 3.44 5.19 -8.64
N GLY A 105 4.23 6.26 -8.77
CA GLY A 105 3.92 7.59 -8.24
C GLY A 105 2.59 8.12 -8.80
N ALA A 106 2.46 8.20 -10.12
CA ALA A 106 1.24 8.66 -10.81
C ALA A 106 -0.04 7.88 -10.42
N LEU A 107 0.09 6.61 -10.02
CA LEU A 107 -1.03 5.81 -9.55
C LEU A 107 -1.47 6.16 -8.10
N VAL A 108 -0.56 6.59 -7.23
CA VAL A 108 -0.86 6.84 -5.79
C VAL A 108 -0.90 8.32 -5.42
N GLU A 109 -0.01 9.16 -5.97
CA GLU A 109 0.17 10.57 -5.59
C GLU A 109 -1.16 11.36 -5.62
N PRO A 110 -1.97 11.34 -6.71
CA PRO A 110 -3.23 12.11 -6.76
C PRO A 110 -4.31 11.61 -5.79
N ARG A 111 -4.13 10.41 -5.21
CA ARG A 111 -5.04 9.82 -4.22
C ARG A 111 -4.59 10.09 -2.78
N LEU A 112 -3.32 10.42 -2.58
CA LEU A 112 -2.71 10.66 -1.27
C LEU A 112 -2.53 12.16 -0.95
N GLU A 113 -2.38 13.00 -1.98
CA GLU A 113 -2.14 14.46 -1.86
C GLU A 113 -3.21 15.19 -1.03
N ALA A 114 -4.49 14.82 -1.19
CA ALA A 114 -5.60 15.42 -0.44
C ALA A 114 -5.63 15.02 1.07
N ILE A 115 -4.77 14.10 1.50
CA ILE A 115 -4.78 13.53 2.86
C ILE A 115 -3.60 14.11 3.64
N ALA A 116 -3.85 15.10 4.50
CA ALA A 116 -2.81 15.81 5.28
C ALA A 116 -1.91 14.91 6.18
N ALA A 117 -2.29 13.65 6.40
CA ALA A 117 -1.46 12.67 7.10
C ALA A 117 -0.41 11.98 6.20
N ALA A 118 -0.58 12.01 4.88
CA ALA A 118 0.24 11.28 3.92
C ALA A 118 1.70 11.74 3.90
N GLU A 119 1.97 13.05 4.04
CA GLU A 119 3.34 13.63 4.07
C GLU A 119 4.28 12.99 5.10
N LYS A 120 3.73 12.39 6.17
CA LYS A 120 4.51 11.73 7.23
C LYS A 120 4.93 10.31 6.86
N ILE A 121 4.22 9.67 5.95
CA ILE A 121 4.32 8.23 5.65
C ILE A 121 4.58 7.94 4.16
N PHE A 122 4.59 8.96 3.31
CA PHE A 122 4.83 8.85 1.88
C PHE A 122 5.60 10.07 1.36
N ASP A 123 6.52 9.84 0.43
CA ASP A 123 7.51 10.84 0.03
C ASP A 123 7.19 11.63 -1.24
N PHE A 124 6.10 11.31 -1.97
CA PHE A 124 5.71 11.96 -3.22
C PHE A 124 6.89 12.09 -4.21
N GLY A 125 7.71 11.04 -4.31
CA GLY A 125 8.92 10.97 -5.13
C GLY A 125 10.12 11.79 -4.63
N SER A 126 9.89 12.79 -3.76
CA SER A 126 10.86 13.80 -3.33
C SER A 126 12.06 13.23 -2.57
N GLU A 127 11.92 12.06 -1.96
CA GLU A 127 12.98 11.33 -1.25
C GLU A 127 13.45 10.05 -1.99
N SER A 128 12.88 9.78 -3.16
CA SER A 128 13.09 8.57 -3.96
C SER A 128 13.44 8.86 -5.42
N TYR A 129 12.50 8.70 -6.36
CA TYR A 129 12.79 8.64 -7.80
C TYR A 129 12.96 10.01 -8.48
N THR A 130 12.38 11.09 -7.93
CA THR A 130 12.57 12.46 -8.42
C THR A 130 13.70 13.21 -7.69
N HIS A 131 14.10 12.75 -6.50
CA HIS A 131 15.18 13.38 -5.72
C HIS A 131 16.49 13.49 -6.54
N PRO A 132 17.11 14.68 -6.67
CA PRO A 132 18.28 14.90 -7.54
C PRO A 132 19.52 14.07 -7.16
N GLN A 133 19.80 13.87 -5.87
CA GLN A 133 20.92 13.03 -5.39
C GLN A 133 20.54 11.54 -5.17
N ARG A 134 19.34 11.24 -4.65
CA ARG A 134 18.93 9.84 -4.34
C ARG A 134 18.43 9.08 -5.56
N GLY A 135 17.73 9.72 -6.49
CA GLY A 135 17.25 9.12 -7.72
C GLY A 135 18.36 8.43 -8.54
N PRO A 136 19.49 9.10 -8.84
CA PRO A 136 20.63 8.47 -9.50
C PRO A 136 21.19 7.28 -8.71
N ARG A 137 21.30 7.40 -7.38
CA ARG A 137 21.79 6.32 -6.50
C ARG A 137 20.85 5.12 -6.46
N ILE A 138 19.54 5.32 -6.58
CA ILE A 138 18.54 4.25 -6.71
C ILE A 138 18.73 3.52 -8.05
N ARG A 139 18.91 4.24 -9.16
CA ARG A 139 19.16 3.65 -10.49
C ARG A 139 20.45 2.83 -10.51
N GLU A 140 21.56 3.41 -10.07
CA GLU A 140 22.87 2.74 -9.99
C GLU A 140 22.82 1.49 -9.10
N LEU A 141 22.11 1.54 -7.97
CA LEU A 141 21.93 0.38 -7.09
C LEU A 141 20.98 -0.67 -7.72
N ALA A 142 19.96 -0.25 -8.45
CA ALA A 142 19.05 -1.15 -9.15
C ALA A 142 19.77 -1.90 -10.27
N GLU A 143 20.58 -1.21 -11.08
CA GLU A 143 21.45 -1.81 -12.11
C GLU A 143 22.41 -2.84 -11.49
N LYS A 144 23.07 -2.49 -10.37
CA LYS A 144 23.94 -3.42 -9.60
C LYS A 144 23.21 -4.60 -8.95
N ILE A 145 21.88 -4.54 -8.82
CA ILE A 145 21.04 -5.65 -8.37
C ILE A 145 20.62 -6.50 -9.56
N ALA A 146 20.13 -5.88 -10.64
CA ALA A 146 19.66 -6.56 -11.85
C ALA A 146 20.79 -7.26 -12.61
N ALA A 147 22.01 -6.71 -12.65
CA ALA A 147 23.18 -7.33 -13.29
C ALA A 147 23.62 -8.67 -12.65
N LYS A 148 22.97 -9.12 -11.57
CA LYS A 148 23.23 -10.42 -10.92
C LYS A 148 22.31 -11.54 -11.39
N THR A 149 21.27 -11.22 -12.17
CA THR A 149 20.24 -12.17 -12.59
C THR A 149 19.61 -11.62 -13.86
N GLU A 150 19.80 -12.30 -14.99
CA GLU A 150 19.11 -11.93 -16.22
C GLU A 150 17.59 -11.99 -16.01
N GLY A 151 16.87 -10.99 -16.50
CA GLY A 151 15.44 -10.89 -16.26
C GLY A 151 14.78 -9.72 -16.96
N GLY A 152 13.51 -9.91 -17.32
CA GLY A 152 12.71 -8.92 -18.02
C GLY A 152 12.28 -7.71 -17.17
N PRO A 153 11.35 -6.88 -17.67
CA PRO A 153 10.95 -5.61 -17.03
C PRO A 153 10.53 -5.73 -15.55
N VAL A 154 9.91 -6.85 -15.15
CA VAL A 154 9.49 -7.10 -13.76
C VAL A 154 10.70 -7.32 -12.85
N HIS A 155 11.76 -7.98 -13.33
CA HIS A 155 13.00 -8.12 -12.56
C HIS A 155 13.66 -6.75 -12.35
N GLN A 156 13.71 -5.93 -13.40
CA GLN A 156 14.24 -4.56 -13.32
C GLN A 156 13.43 -3.69 -12.36
N ALA A 157 12.10 -3.75 -12.41
CA ALA A 157 11.23 -3.04 -11.47
C ALA A 157 11.41 -3.54 -10.02
N ALA A 158 11.54 -4.86 -9.80
CA ALA A 158 11.85 -5.42 -8.49
C ALA A 158 13.24 -4.96 -7.97
N ALA A 159 14.22 -4.82 -8.85
CA ALA A 159 15.52 -4.26 -8.51
C ALA A 159 15.43 -2.77 -8.13
N ARG A 160 14.65 -1.96 -8.86
CA ARG A 160 14.34 -0.55 -8.51
C ARG A 160 13.62 -0.46 -7.17
N LEU A 161 12.58 -1.25 -6.95
CA LEU A 161 11.81 -1.34 -5.69
C LEU A 161 12.74 -1.63 -4.51
N ARG A 162 13.60 -2.65 -4.65
CA ARG A 162 14.57 -3.02 -3.61
C ARG A 162 15.63 -1.94 -3.39
N ALA A 163 16.03 -1.20 -4.42
CA ALA A 163 16.96 -0.08 -4.31
C ALA A 163 16.31 1.13 -3.60
N ALA A 164 15.06 1.46 -3.93
CA ALA A 164 14.29 2.53 -3.29
C ALA A 164 14.16 2.31 -1.77
N CYS A 165 13.69 1.14 -1.30
CA CYS A 165 13.67 0.81 0.14
C CYS A 165 15.05 0.91 0.83
N ARG A 166 16.15 0.76 0.08
CA ARG A 166 17.51 0.79 0.63
C ARG A 166 18.09 2.19 0.70
N VAL A 167 17.80 3.05 -0.27
CA VAL A 167 18.35 4.41 -0.35
C VAL A 167 17.52 5.40 0.46
N ALA A 168 16.19 5.27 0.45
CA ALA A 168 15.28 6.09 1.26
C ALA A 168 15.04 5.52 2.68
N GLU A 169 15.70 4.42 3.04
CA GLU A 169 15.51 3.64 4.28
C GLU A 169 14.07 3.19 4.59
N ALA A 170 13.18 3.26 3.61
CA ALA A 170 11.75 2.94 3.72
C ALA A 170 11.44 1.46 4.02
N ASP A 171 10.29 1.24 4.66
CA ASP A 171 9.80 -0.08 5.04
C ASP A 171 9.17 -0.82 3.86
N LEU A 172 8.38 -0.09 3.07
CA LEU A 172 7.71 -0.56 1.85
C LEU A 172 8.07 0.34 0.67
N ALA A 173 8.16 -0.25 -0.52
CA ALA A 173 8.14 0.48 -1.77
C ALA A 173 7.13 -0.12 -2.75
N ALA A 174 6.53 0.76 -3.55
CA ALA A 174 5.66 0.45 -4.66
C ALA A 174 6.42 0.63 -5.99
N ALA A 175 6.20 -0.25 -6.96
CA ALA A 175 6.69 -0.11 -8.34
C ALA A 175 5.63 -0.55 -9.34
N CYS A 176 5.65 0.02 -10.54
CA CYS A 176 4.72 -0.30 -11.60
C CYS A 176 5.47 -0.62 -12.90
N VAL A 177 5.07 -1.70 -13.57
CA VAL A 177 5.46 -1.98 -14.96
C VAL A 177 4.23 -1.84 -15.82
N GLU A 178 4.18 -0.74 -16.57
CA GLU A 178 3.14 -0.49 -17.57
C GLU A 178 3.21 -1.55 -18.68
N LYS A 179 2.03 -1.96 -19.16
CA LYS A 179 1.83 -2.96 -20.19
C LYS A 179 0.65 -2.53 -21.05
N GLU A 180 0.57 -3.03 -22.27
CA GLU A 180 -0.60 -2.81 -23.12
C GLU A 180 -1.86 -3.38 -22.43
N GLY A 181 -2.87 -2.52 -22.23
CA GLY A 181 -4.12 -2.87 -21.54
C GLY A 181 -4.08 -2.91 -20.00
N GLY A 182 -2.96 -2.57 -19.35
CA GLY A 182 -2.91 -2.53 -17.88
C GLY A 182 -1.52 -2.39 -17.25
N ALA A 183 -1.35 -2.94 -16.06
CA ALA A 183 -0.11 -2.83 -15.30
C ALA A 183 0.23 -4.12 -14.52
N LEU A 184 1.53 -4.34 -14.32
CA LEU A 184 2.03 -5.25 -13.30
C LEU A 184 2.46 -4.43 -12.07
N LEU A 185 1.75 -4.62 -10.96
CA LEU A 185 1.94 -3.89 -9.71
C LEU A 185 2.84 -4.68 -8.77
N LEU A 186 3.83 -4.01 -8.19
CA LEU A 186 4.77 -4.59 -7.22
C LEU A 186 4.72 -3.82 -5.90
N VAL A 187 4.63 -4.53 -4.76
CA VAL A 187 4.75 -3.95 -3.41
C VAL A 187 5.66 -4.82 -2.56
N GLY A 188 6.74 -4.28 -2.01
CA GLY A 188 7.71 -5.09 -1.27
C GLY A 188 8.62 -4.29 -0.36
N GLY A 189 9.49 -5.01 0.36
CA GLY A 189 10.49 -4.43 1.26
C GLY A 189 11.91 -4.88 0.90
N ARG A 190 12.92 -4.23 1.46
CA ARG A 190 14.36 -4.38 1.13
C ARG A 190 14.97 -5.81 1.15
N LYS A 191 14.38 -6.78 1.86
CA LYS A 191 15.03 -8.08 2.18
C LYS A 191 14.48 -9.29 1.42
N ASN A 192 13.21 -9.63 1.61
CA ASN A 192 12.70 -11.00 1.40
C ASN A 192 12.05 -11.26 0.03
N GLY A 193 11.44 -10.24 -0.56
CA GLY A 193 10.64 -10.36 -1.79
C GLY A 193 9.64 -9.21 -1.91
N TYR A 194 8.70 -9.38 -2.83
CA TYR A 194 7.62 -8.46 -3.14
C TYR A 194 6.35 -9.24 -3.51
N TRP A 195 5.20 -8.61 -3.29
CA TRP A 195 3.93 -9.00 -3.86
C TRP A 195 3.85 -8.50 -5.30
N LEU A 196 3.37 -9.35 -6.21
CA LEU A 196 3.17 -9.08 -7.63
C LEU A 196 1.70 -9.33 -8.00
N ARG A 197 1.11 -8.41 -8.78
CA ARG A 197 -0.26 -8.54 -9.31
C ARG A 197 -0.34 -8.03 -10.75
N ALA A 198 -1.04 -8.78 -11.60
CA ALA A 198 -1.53 -8.31 -12.89
C ALA A 198 -2.88 -7.59 -12.71
N VAL A 199 -3.02 -6.38 -13.26
CA VAL A 199 -4.25 -5.57 -13.16
C VAL A 199 -4.56 -4.93 -14.51
N TRP A 200 -5.82 -5.01 -14.93
CA TRP A 200 -6.30 -4.34 -16.13
C TRP A 200 -6.49 -2.85 -15.91
N GLU A 201 -6.32 -2.03 -16.95
CA GLU A 201 -6.55 -0.58 -16.86
C GLU A 201 -7.99 -0.24 -16.40
N SER A 202 -8.98 -1.00 -16.89
CA SER A 202 -10.40 -0.90 -16.51
C SER A 202 -10.68 -1.19 -15.03
N GLU A 203 -9.78 -1.88 -14.32
CA GLU A 203 -9.93 -2.22 -12.90
C GLU A 203 -9.35 -1.15 -11.95
N ASN A 204 -8.85 -0.03 -12.47
CA ASN A 204 -8.21 1.06 -11.72
C ASN A 204 -6.97 0.59 -10.94
N PRO A 205 -5.80 0.45 -11.61
CA PRO A 205 -4.56 -0.02 -11.00
C PRO A 205 -4.12 0.74 -9.75
N GLY A 206 -4.47 2.03 -9.62
CA GLY A 206 -4.15 2.83 -8.43
C GLY A 206 -4.88 2.37 -7.16
N LEU A 207 -6.14 1.91 -7.27
CA LEU A 207 -6.84 1.35 -6.11
C LEU A 207 -6.26 -0.02 -5.72
N TRP A 208 -5.94 -0.87 -6.70
CA TRP A 208 -5.27 -2.14 -6.44
C TRP A 208 -3.89 -1.96 -5.79
N LEU A 209 -3.12 -0.95 -6.21
CA LEU A 209 -1.83 -0.64 -5.61
C LEU A 209 -1.97 -0.19 -4.15
N LEU A 210 -2.93 0.70 -3.87
CA LEU A 210 -3.26 1.13 -2.50
C LEU A 210 -3.70 -0.03 -1.60
N ASP A 211 -4.50 -0.97 -2.12
CA ASP A 211 -4.92 -2.15 -1.36
C ASP A 211 -3.75 -3.09 -1.06
N MET A 212 -2.88 -3.33 -2.05
CA MET A 212 -1.67 -4.13 -1.87
C MET A 212 -0.75 -3.52 -0.80
N ILE A 213 -0.56 -2.19 -0.81
CA ILE A 213 0.21 -1.45 0.20
C ILE A 213 -0.42 -1.61 1.58
N ARG A 214 -1.73 -1.32 1.72
CA ARG A 214 -2.48 -1.41 2.99
C ARG A 214 -2.33 -2.78 3.63
N ARG A 215 -2.53 -3.84 2.86
CA ARG A 215 -2.40 -5.23 3.35
C ARG A 215 -0.96 -5.59 3.69
N ALA A 216 0.01 -5.15 2.88
CA ALA A 216 1.43 -5.39 3.15
C ALA A 216 1.90 -4.68 4.44
N ALA A 217 1.37 -3.49 4.73
CA ALA A 217 1.63 -2.76 5.96
C ALA A 217 1.00 -3.44 7.20
N ALA A 218 -0.28 -3.80 7.10
CA ALA A 218 -1.01 -4.48 8.18
C ALA A 218 -0.62 -5.95 8.39
N GLY A 219 0.19 -6.55 7.50
CA GLY A 219 0.53 -7.98 7.54
C GLY A 219 -0.64 -8.90 7.15
N LEU A 220 -1.62 -8.39 6.40
CA LEU A 220 -2.83 -9.10 6.01
C LEU A 220 -2.63 -9.98 4.76
N PRO A 221 -3.45 -11.04 4.57
CA PRO A 221 -3.49 -11.79 3.32
C PRO A 221 -3.81 -10.88 2.13
N GLN A 222 -2.99 -10.97 1.08
CA GLN A 222 -3.23 -10.26 -0.18
C GLN A 222 -4.45 -10.82 -0.93
N ALA A 223 -5.10 -9.96 -1.72
CA ALA A 223 -6.25 -10.32 -2.53
C ALA A 223 -5.93 -11.41 -3.57
N GLN A 224 -6.92 -12.23 -3.93
CA GLN A 224 -6.80 -13.33 -4.88
C GLN A 224 -6.18 -12.88 -6.22
N GLY A 225 -5.23 -13.64 -6.75
CA GLY A 225 -4.44 -13.29 -7.94
C GLY A 225 -3.14 -12.53 -7.65
N THR A 226 -2.92 -12.09 -6.42
CA THR A 226 -1.65 -11.49 -5.95
C THR A 226 -0.72 -12.59 -5.45
N ARG A 227 0.55 -12.62 -5.89
CA ARG A 227 1.52 -13.67 -5.53
C ARG A 227 2.78 -13.09 -4.89
N TRP A 228 3.36 -13.81 -3.94
CA TRP A 228 4.66 -13.45 -3.36
C TRP A 228 5.81 -13.99 -4.22
N VAL A 229 6.75 -13.12 -4.58
CA VAL A 229 7.93 -13.44 -5.38
C VAL A 229 9.19 -13.09 -4.58
N LYS A 230 10.13 -14.02 -4.47
CA LYS A 230 11.45 -13.78 -3.86
C LYS A 230 12.32 -13.00 -4.85
N TYR A 231 13.14 -12.06 -4.36
CA TYR A 231 14.10 -11.37 -5.22
C TYR A 231 15.08 -12.34 -5.87
N GLY A 232 15.22 -12.28 -7.20
CA GLY A 232 16.10 -13.17 -7.96
C GLY A 232 15.55 -14.57 -8.19
N ALA A 233 14.27 -14.83 -7.89
CA ALA A 233 13.56 -16.00 -8.39
C ALA A 233 12.97 -15.72 -9.78
N ASP A 234 12.79 -16.77 -10.58
CA ASP A 234 12.14 -16.70 -11.88
C ASP A 234 10.67 -16.27 -11.74
N LEU A 235 10.17 -15.56 -12.75
CA LEU A 235 8.79 -15.11 -12.79
C LEU A 235 7.89 -16.23 -13.35
N PRO A 236 6.72 -16.52 -12.74
CA PRO A 236 5.74 -17.40 -13.35
C PRO A 236 5.26 -16.81 -14.69
N GLU A 237 5.28 -17.61 -15.77
CA GLU A 237 4.88 -17.18 -17.12
C GLU A 237 3.48 -16.55 -17.14
N GLU A 238 2.57 -17.08 -16.33
CA GLU A 238 1.19 -16.62 -16.10
C GLU A 238 1.08 -15.12 -15.71
N LEU A 239 2.15 -14.51 -15.17
CA LEU A 239 2.22 -13.09 -14.80
C LEU A 239 3.23 -12.29 -15.67
N SER A 240 4.01 -12.97 -16.52
CA SER A 240 4.88 -12.31 -17.52
C SER A 240 4.05 -11.60 -18.60
N HIS A 241 2.84 -12.10 -18.83
CA HIS A 241 1.85 -11.57 -19.75
C HIS A 241 0.64 -11.12 -18.93
N LEU A 242 0.20 -9.87 -19.09
CA LEU A 242 -1.24 -9.61 -18.94
C LEU A 242 -1.93 -10.46 -20.01
N PRO A 243 -3.11 -11.06 -19.75
CA PRO A 243 -3.88 -11.63 -20.84
C PRO A 243 -4.09 -10.53 -21.88
N GLN A 244 -3.91 -10.82 -23.15
CA GLN A 244 -4.34 -9.85 -24.16
C GLN A 244 -5.87 -9.89 -24.20
N ARG A 245 -6.51 -8.71 -24.16
CA ARG A 245 -7.92 -8.63 -24.57
C ARG A 245 -7.96 -9.17 -26.00
N PRO A 246 -8.85 -10.12 -26.34
CA PRO A 246 -8.97 -10.57 -27.72
C PRO A 246 -9.17 -9.35 -28.62
N VAL A 247 -8.22 -9.14 -29.54
CA VAL A 247 -8.41 -8.22 -30.66
C VAL A 247 -9.62 -8.79 -31.43
N ASP A 248 -10.57 -7.91 -31.74
CA ASP A 248 -11.82 -8.24 -32.42
C ASP A 248 -12.85 -9.07 -31.62
N ALA A 249 -13.36 -8.49 -30.55
CA ALA A 249 -14.75 -8.74 -30.11
C ALA A 249 -15.59 -7.50 -30.42
N PRO A 250 -16.57 -7.55 -31.34
CA PRO A 250 -17.33 -6.36 -31.74
C PRO A 250 -18.16 -5.83 -30.58
N GLU A 251 -18.13 -4.52 -30.38
CA GLU A 251 -19.02 -3.84 -29.44
C GLU A 251 -20.48 -4.11 -29.83
N GLN A 252 -21.19 -4.89 -29.01
CA GLN A 252 -22.64 -5.02 -29.15
C GLN A 252 -23.28 -3.72 -28.67
N GLY A 253 -23.37 -2.76 -29.58
CA GLY A 253 -24.03 -1.48 -29.34
C GLY A 253 -25.48 -1.69 -28.93
N GLU A 254 -25.81 -1.28 -27.71
CA GLU A 254 -27.13 -1.37 -27.12
C GLU A 254 -28.09 -0.37 -27.78
N LYS A 255 -28.62 -0.75 -28.95
CA LYS A 255 -29.66 0.01 -29.66
C LYS A 255 -30.96 0.00 -28.86
N THR A 256 -31.19 1.07 -28.10
CA THR A 256 -32.54 1.45 -27.66
C THR A 256 -33.32 2.00 -28.85
N PRO A 257 -34.51 1.47 -29.22
CA PRO A 257 -35.29 2.00 -30.33
C PRO A 257 -36.14 3.20 -29.91
N ALA A 258 -35.98 4.34 -30.59
CA ALA A 258 -36.93 5.44 -30.56
C ALA A 258 -37.95 5.30 -31.72
N PRO A 259 -39.24 5.63 -31.53
CA PRO A 259 -40.25 5.51 -32.58
C PRO A 259 -40.18 6.66 -33.59
N ALA A 260 -40.61 6.38 -34.82
CA ALA A 260 -40.52 7.30 -35.95
C ALA A 260 -41.81 8.10 -36.20
N ALA A 261 -41.64 9.35 -36.63
CA ALA A 261 -42.56 10.19 -37.40
C ALA A 261 -41.74 11.44 -37.80
N SER A 262 -41.76 12.02 -39.00
CA SER A 262 -42.27 11.72 -40.34
C SER A 262 -41.81 12.92 -41.20
N GLU A 263 -41.74 12.78 -42.53
CA GLU A 263 -41.14 13.77 -43.44
C GLU A 263 -41.89 15.12 -43.51
N GLU A 264 -41.17 16.22 -43.78
CA GLU A 264 -41.27 16.98 -45.06
C GLU A 264 -40.36 18.23 -45.09
N THR A 265 -39.71 18.45 -46.24
CA THR A 265 -38.97 19.67 -46.70
C THR A 265 -39.75 20.30 -47.87
N PRO A 266 -39.54 21.56 -48.35
CA PRO A 266 -38.25 22.28 -48.55
C PRO A 266 -38.33 23.77 -48.05
N ALA A 267 -37.62 24.82 -48.53
CA ALA A 267 -36.80 25.06 -49.73
C ALA A 267 -35.84 26.29 -49.62
N GLU A 268 -35.14 26.56 -50.74
CA GLU A 268 -34.67 27.86 -51.27
C GLU A 268 -33.54 28.70 -50.61
N GLY A 269 -32.37 28.69 -51.28
CA GLY A 269 -31.47 29.86 -51.52
C GLY A 269 -30.52 30.33 -50.41
N ASP A 270 -29.29 30.79 -50.68
CA ASP A 270 -28.43 30.65 -51.88
C ASP A 270 -26.95 30.87 -51.49
N LYS A 271 -25.98 30.38 -52.28
CA LYS A 271 -24.52 30.65 -52.18
C LYS A 271 -24.12 31.60 -53.37
N PRO A 272 -22.84 31.98 -53.69
CA PRO A 272 -21.51 31.47 -53.32
C PRO A 272 -20.75 32.51 -52.43
N SER A 273 -19.42 32.68 -52.33
CA SER A 273 -18.20 32.24 -53.05
C SER A 273 -17.00 32.06 -52.10
N GLU A 274 -15.79 31.84 -52.64
CA GLU A 274 -14.53 31.64 -51.90
C GLU A 274 -13.34 32.36 -52.65
N PRO A 275 -12.03 32.04 -52.52
CA PRO A 275 -11.02 32.99 -52.01
C PRO A 275 -9.88 33.36 -52.99
N SER A 276 -8.92 34.20 -52.53
CA SER A 276 -7.55 34.40 -53.06
C SER A 276 -6.75 35.35 -52.13
N LYS A 277 -5.42 35.32 -51.97
CA LYS A 277 -4.33 34.35 -52.28
C LYS A 277 -3.00 34.86 -51.67
N GLU A 278 -1.95 34.02 -51.68
CA GLU A 278 -0.51 34.34 -51.48
C GLU A 278 0.01 34.85 -50.11
N ALA A 279 1.14 34.27 -49.67
CA ALA A 279 2.11 34.83 -48.71
C ALA A 279 3.43 35.15 -49.48
N PRO A 280 4.39 35.95 -48.94
CA PRO A 280 5.57 35.30 -48.33
C PRO A 280 6.43 36.10 -47.29
N ASN A 281 6.91 35.36 -46.27
CA ASN A 281 8.27 35.39 -45.67
C ASN A 281 8.75 36.67 -44.88
N PRO A 282 9.98 36.74 -44.30
CA PRO A 282 10.14 36.89 -42.84
C PRO A 282 11.07 38.07 -42.46
N GLU A 283 11.81 37.95 -41.34
CA GLU A 283 12.83 38.90 -40.82
C GLU A 283 12.32 40.20 -40.18
N ALA A 284 12.23 40.22 -38.83
CA ALA A 284 12.49 41.41 -37.99
C ALA A 284 12.45 41.11 -36.47
N TRP A 285 13.29 40.18 -35.97
CA TRP A 285 13.68 40.21 -34.56
C TRP A 285 15.08 39.65 -34.35
N VAL A 286 16.04 40.52 -34.04
CA VAL A 286 17.44 40.18 -33.78
C VAL A 286 17.67 40.17 -32.26
N PRO A 287 18.28 39.11 -31.69
CA PRO A 287 18.60 39.07 -30.27
C PRO A 287 19.90 39.84 -29.98
N GLU A 288 19.84 40.80 -29.04
CA GLU A 288 21.04 41.43 -28.49
C GLU A 288 21.84 40.45 -27.60
N ARG A 289 23.15 40.67 -27.54
CA ARG A 289 24.11 39.66 -27.07
C ARG A 289 25.08 40.23 -26.03
N ASN A 290 25.30 39.44 -24.96
CA ASN A 290 26.40 39.49 -23.99
C ASN A 290 26.46 40.70 -23.02
N GLU A 291 26.03 40.45 -21.78
CA GLU A 291 26.85 40.78 -20.60
C GLU A 291 27.24 39.48 -19.86
N PRO A 292 28.48 39.32 -19.36
CA PRO A 292 28.86 38.15 -18.57
C PRO A 292 28.32 38.27 -17.14
N LEU A 293 27.57 37.26 -16.69
CA LEU A 293 27.16 37.16 -15.29
C LEU A 293 28.40 37.07 -14.35
N PRO A 294 28.39 37.76 -13.19
CA PRO A 294 29.48 37.64 -12.22
C PRO A 294 29.58 36.20 -11.71
N ARG A 295 30.82 35.70 -11.58
CA ARG A 295 31.06 34.38 -10.98
C ARG A 295 30.66 34.41 -9.50
N PRO A 296 29.92 33.42 -8.99
CA PRO A 296 29.71 33.30 -7.55
C PRO A 296 31.05 33.00 -6.87
N ASP A 297 31.32 33.69 -5.77
CA ASP A 297 32.49 33.42 -4.93
C ASP A 297 32.47 31.97 -4.40
N PRO A 298 33.65 31.35 -4.19
CA PRO A 298 33.72 30.01 -3.63
C PRO A 298 33.15 30.00 -2.20
N ALA A 299 32.03 29.31 -2.01
CA ALA A 299 31.44 29.11 -0.70
C ALA A 299 32.47 28.47 0.27
N PRO A 300 32.51 28.90 1.55
CA PRO A 300 33.49 28.39 2.50
C PRO A 300 33.32 26.87 2.70
N ALA A 301 34.45 26.18 2.90
CA ALA A 301 34.52 24.73 2.98
C ALA A 301 33.54 24.16 4.02
N ALA A 302 32.78 23.15 3.60
CA ALA A 302 31.81 22.49 4.46
C ALA A 302 32.48 21.84 5.68
N VAL A 303 32.05 22.22 6.88
CA VAL A 303 32.40 21.52 8.12
C VAL A 303 31.70 20.16 8.12
N GLU A 304 32.48 19.07 8.17
CA GLU A 304 31.91 17.72 8.20
C GLU A 304 31.01 17.50 9.44
N PRO A 305 29.79 16.96 9.30
CA PRO A 305 29.00 16.55 10.45
C PRO A 305 29.62 15.31 11.14
N PRO A 306 29.60 15.21 12.47
CA PRO A 306 30.31 14.17 13.20
C PRO A 306 29.76 12.76 12.90
N LYS A 307 30.67 11.83 12.57
CA LYS A 307 30.37 10.41 12.33
C LYS A 307 29.72 9.75 13.55
N LYS A 308 28.39 9.63 13.55
CA LYS A 308 27.63 8.99 14.65
C LYS A 308 27.85 7.47 14.63
N GLY A 309 28.54 6.97 15.65
CA GLY A 309 29.10 5.61 15.68
C GLY A 309 28.09 4.46 15.62
N SER A 310 28.56 3.30 15.15
CA SER A 310 27.76 2.10 14.82
C SER A 310 27.25 1.29 16.02
N GLY A 311 26.84 1.93 17.12
CA GLY A 311 26.50 1.27 18.39
C GLY A 311 25.31 0.28 18.31
N ARG A 312 24.32 0.53 17.43
CA ARG A 312 23.06 -0.25 17.38
C ARG A 312 23.26 -1.71 16.93
N LYS A 313 24.33 -2.02 16.19
CA LYS A 313 24.68 -3.39 15.77
C LYS A 313 25.47 -4.16 16.84
N TRP A 314 26.17 -3.44 17.73
CA TRP A 314 26.93 -4.04 18.83
C TRP A 314 26.00 -4.42 19.99
N LEU A 315 25.06 -3.53 20.38
CA LEU A 315 24.02 -3.84 21.37
C LEU A 315 23.25 -5.12 21.02
N GLY A 316 22.80 -5.28 19.76
CA GLY A 316 22.07 -6.48 19.34
C GLY A 316 22.89 -7.77 19.45
N ARG A 317 24.21 -7.72 19.20
CA ARG A 317 25.10 -8.88 19.37
C ARG A 317 25.32 -9.21 20.84
N LEU A 318 25.46 -8.19 21.70
CA LEU A 318 25.55 -8.36 23.15
C LEU A 318 24.28 -8.99 23.73
N LEU A 319 23.10 -8.57 23.27
CA LEU A 319 21.81 -9.09 23.73
C LEU A 319 21.60 -10.57 23.31
N VAL A 320 22.02 -10.94 22.09
CA VAL A 320 22.02 -12.34 21.64
C VAL A 320 23.03 -13.20 22.42
N LEU A 321 24.22 -12.69 22.70
CA LEU A 321 25.21 -13.39 23.53
C LEU A 321 24.70 -13.59 24.97
N LEU A 322 24.09 -12.57 25.58
CA LEU A 322 23.47 -12.67 26.89
C LEU A 322 22.38 -13.75 26.91
N LEU A 323 21.49 -13.75 25.91
CA LEU A 323 20.43 -14.75 25.78
C LEU A 323 21.00 -16.18 25.65
N LEU A 324 22.07 -16.36 24.86
CA LEU A 324 22.74 -17.66 24.73
C LEU A 324 23.39 -18.12 26.04
N VAL A 325 23.99 -17.21 26.82
CA VAL A 325 24.53 -17.53 28.15
C VAL A 325 23.42 -17.93 29.13
N VAL A 326 22.29 -17.23 29.13
CA VAL A 326 21.12 -17.56 29.96
C VAL A 326 20.54 -18.93 29.56
N MET A 327 20.41 -19.21 28.26
CA MET A 327 19.93 -20.50 27.76
C MET A 327 20.91 -21.65 28.09
N ALA A 328 22.22 -21.40 28.02
CA ALA A 328 23.23 -22.39 28.42
C ALA A 328 23.20 -22.67 29.92
N ALA A 329 23.01 -21.64 30.76
CA ALA A 329 22.84 -21.80 32.21
C ALA A 329 21.56 -22.58 32.57
N LEU A 330 20.44 -22.29 31.89
CA LEU A 330 19.19 -23.05 32.03
C LEU A 330 19.33 -24.51 31.56
N GLY A 331 20.03 -24.76 30.46
CA GLY A 331 20.32 -26.12 29.98
C GLY A 331 21.23 -26.90 30.93
N ALA A 332 22.26 -26.25 31.48
CA ALA A 332 23.15 -26.84 32.48
C ALA A 332 22.41 -27.13 33.80
N ALA A 333 21.55 -26.22 34.25
CA ALA A 333 20.68 -26.43 35.41
C ALA A 333 19.74 -27.64 35.18
N TRP A 334 19.02 -27.67 34.05
CA TRP A 334 18.14 -28.78 33.68
C TRP A 334 18.87 -30.13 33.65
N TYR A 335 20.10 -30.15 33.13
CA TYR A 335 20.94 -31.35 33.08
C TYR A 335 21.40 -31.79 34.48
N TYR A 336 21.79 -30.86 35.35
CA TYR A 336 22.24 -31.16 36.72
C TYR A 336 21.10 -31.53 37.68
N THR A 337 19.88 -31.02 37.48
CA THR A 337 18.71 -31.36 38.31
C THR A 337 17.87 -32.51 37.75
N GLY A 338 18.34 -33.20 36.71
CA GLY A 338 17.65 -34.36 36.13
C GLY A 338 16.29 -34.02 35.48
N GLY A 339 16.05 -32.75 35.16
CA GLY A 339 14.80 -32.27 34.57
C GLY A 339 13.77 -31.69 35.55
N ASP A 340 14.09 -31.53 36.83
CA ASP A 340 13.24 -30.80 37.78
C ASP A 340 13.83 -29.42 38.10
N LEU A 341 13.20 -28.35 37.62
CA LEU A 341 13.64 -26.97 37.89
C LEU A 341 13.16 -26.42 39.24
N THR A 342 12.30 -27.14 39.97
CA THR A 342 11.75 -26.66 41.25
C THR A 342 12.73 -26.77 42.41
N ALA A 343 13.77 -27.61 42.27
CA ALA A 343 14.87 -27.77 43.25
C ALA A 343 15.97 -26.68 43.16
N LEU A 344 15.91 -25.79 42.17
CA LEU A 344 16.92 -24.73 41.96
C LEU A 344 17.16 -23.79 43.16
N PRO A 345 16.15 -23.31 43.93
CA PRO A 345 16.38 -22.40 45.05
C PRO A 345 17.09 -23.07 46.24
N GLU A 346 16.90 -24.37 46.47
CA GLU A 346 17.64 -25.11 47.50
C GLU A 346 19.14 -25.22 47.13
N LEU A 347 19.43 -25.50 45.85
CA LEU A 347 20.82 -25.65 45.37
C LEU A 347 21.61 -24.33 45.38
N LEU A 348 20.92 -23.18 45.30
CA LEU A 348 21.51 -21.83 45.31
C LEU A 348 21.55 -21.20 46.71
N GLY A 349 21.01 -21.85 47.74
CA GLY A 349 21.11 -21.41 49.14
C GLY A 349 20.42 -20.08 49.45
N ILE A 350 19.48 -19.64 48.61
CA ILE A 350 18.79 -18.35 48.77
C ILE A 350 17.66 -18.52 49.79
N LYS A 351 17.95 -18.23 51.06
CA LYS A 351 16.92 -18.13 52.11
C LYS A 351 15.88 -17.07 51.72
N GLU A 352 14.61 -17.44 51.80
CA GLU A 352 13.49 -16.54 51.52
C GLU A 352 13.51 -15.29 52.42
N PHE A 353 13.43 -14.11 51.80
CA PHE A 353 13.08 -12.89 52.53
C PHE A 353 11.56 -12.89 52.79
N SER A 354 11.18 -13.46 53.93
CA SER A 354 9.81 -13.38 54.44
C SER A 354 9.46 -11.93 54.79
N LEU A 355 8.71 -11.26 53.90
CA LEU A 355 8.05 -9.99 54.18
C LEU A 355 6.64 -10.23 54.73
N SER A 356 6.58 -10.84 55.91
CA SER A 356 5.38 -10.77 56.75
C SER A 356 5.27 -9.36 57.33
N GLY A 357 4.17 -8.68 57.08
CA GLY A 357 4.04 -7.24 57.35
C GLY A 357 3.85 -6.92 58.83
N ALA A 358 4.71 -6.06 59.38
CA ALA A 358 4.39 -5.22 60.52
C ALA A 358 5.17 -3.89 60.45
N SER A 359 4.40 -2.80 60.40
CA SER A 359 4.73 -1.40 60.72
C SER A 359 6.21 -0.98 60.85
N LEU A 360 6.64 -0.04 59.99
CA LEU A 360 7.53 1.07 60.37
C LEU A 360 7.29 2.27 59.43
N MET A 361 6.31 3.11 59.78
CA MET A 361 6.53 4.55 59.61
C MET A 361 7.71 4.96 60.52
N GLU A 362 8.43 6.02 60.15
CA GLU A 362 9.74 6.41 60.68
C GLU A 362 10.94 5.56 60.23
N ILE A 363 11.48 5.88 59.04
CA ILE A 363 12.85 6.42 58.98
C ILE A 363 12.80 7.70 58.13
N PHE A 364 12.56 8.81 58.81
CA PHE A 364 12.91 10.15 58.33
C PHE A 364 14.44 10.33 58.41
N PHE A 365 14.96 11.35 57.70
CA PHE A 365 16.28 11.98 57.86
C PHE A 365 17.55 11.26 57.35
N ILE A 366 18.36 12.04 56.59
CA ILE A 366 19.82 11.94 56.36
C ILE A 366 20.25 10.80 55.39
N ARG A 367 21.01 11.04 54.31
CA ARG A 367 21.88 12.18 53.94
C ARG A 367 21.86 12.47 52.44
#